data_AF-A0A9X6NG25-F1
#
_entry.id   AF-A0A9X6NG25-F1
#
_cell.length_a   1.000
_cell.length_b   1.000
_cell.length_c   1.000
_cell.angle_alpha   90.00
_cell.angle_beta   90.00
_cell.angle_gamma   90.00
#
_symmetry.space_group_name_H-M   'P 1'
#
loop_
_entity.id
_entity.type
_entity.pdbx_description
1 polymer ?
#
loop_
_entity_poly.entity_id
_entity_poly.type
_entity_poly.pdbx_seq_one_letter_code
_entity_poly.pdbx_strand_id
1 'polypeptide(L)'
;MGRKLDLGVRESILTLRAVSNLIRKNINKEAESDTAPLSMKPRGFPKLRTPGLVAAIEKDLSGPNPLTRSALFFKYSVSATTIANVVSQDLEGKVRKKCRVHALSNNQAEQRLDRDPRFLRYINGRK
;
A
#
# COMPACT_ATOMS: atom_id res chain seq x y z
N MET A 1 24.17 44.95 -49.64
CA MET A 1 23.97 43.51 -49.85
C MET A 1 23.87 42.82 -48.49
N GLY A 2 22.64 42.64 -47.99
CA GLY A 2 22.41 41.98 -46.70
C GLY A 2 22.34 40.47 -46.88
N ARG A 3 23.28 39.73 -46.28
CA ARG A 3 23.27 38.26 -46.33
C ARG A 3 22.13 37.75 -45.46
N LYS A 4 21.14 37.12 -46.10
CA LYS A 4 20.06 36.36 -45.45
C LYS A 4 20.69 35.09 -44.89
N LEU A 5 20.80 35.00 -43.56
CA LEU A 5 21.06 33.74 -42.88
C LEU A 5 19.73 33.00 -42.79
N ASP A 6 19.52 32.07 -43.72
CA ASP A 6 18.35 31.20 -43.76
C ASP A 6 18.54 30.10 -42.69
N LEU A 7 18.30 30.46 -41.44
CA LEU A 7 18.12 29.48 -40.38
C LEU A 7 16.75 28.85 -40.64
N GLY A 8 16.74 27.62 -41.16
CA GLY A 8 15.54 26.81 -41.35
C GLY A 8 14.86 26.55 -40.00
N VAL A 9 14.08 27.52 -39.53
CA VAL A 9 13.28 27.43 -38.31
C VAL A 9 12.06 26.59 -38.66
N ARG A 10 12.09 25.31 -38.28
CA ARG A 10 10.86 24.52 -38.16
C ARG A 10 9.99 25.24 -37.14
N GLU A 11 8.86 25.79 -37.58
CA GLU A 11 7.90 26.44 -36.69
C GLU A 11 7.47 25.45 -35.60
N SER A 12 7.95 25.68 -34.39
CA SER A 12 7.51 24.94 -33.22
C SER A 12 6.49 25.81 -32.50
N ILE A 13 5.28 25.28 -32.29
CA ILE A 13 4.23 25.97 -31.53
C ILE A 13 4.61 25.87 -30.05
N LEU A 14 5.61 26.64 -29.64
CA LEU A 14 6.01 26.77 -28.24
C LEU A 14 5.45 28.08 -27.71
N THR A 15 4.74 27.99 -26.58
CA THR A 15 4.27 29.20 -25.90
C THR A 15 5.47 30.05 -25.46
N LEU A 16 5.31 31.39 -25.41
CA LEU A 16 6.35 32.29 -24.90
C LEU A 16 6.88 31.84 -23.53
N ARG A 17 6.01 31.26 -22.69
CA ARG A 17 6.35 30.67 -21.40
C ARG A 17 7.32 29.49 -21.51
N ALA A 18 7.15 28.62 -22.50
CA ALA A 18 8.06 27.51 -22.77
C ALA A 18 9.43 28.02 -23.22
N VAL A 19 9.46 29.05 -24.08
CA VAL A 19 10.70 29.69 -24.54
C VAL A 19 11.45 30.33 -23.36
N SER A 20 10.78 31.11 -22.52
CA SER A 20 11.41 31.72 -21.32
C SER A 20 11.90 30.67 -20.31
N ASN A 21 11.22 29.53 -20.18
CA ASN A 21 11.68 28.43 -19.34
C ASN A 21 12.94 27.75 -19.90
N LEU A 22 13.04 27.62 -21.22
CA LEU A 22 14.19 27.03 -21.88
C LEU A 22 15.43 27.94 -21.77
N ILE A 23 15.25 29.24 -22.01
CA ILE A 23 16.32 30.25 -21.86
C ILE A 23 16.89 30.22 -20.44
N ARG A 24 16.01 30.23 -19.42
CA ARG A 24 16.44 30.12 -18.00
C ARG A 24 17.21 28.83 -17.72
N LYS A 25 16.78 27.69 -18.27
CA LYS A 25 17.50 26.42 -18.11
C LYS A 25 18.89 26.42 -18.76
N ASN A 26 19.05 27.10 -19.90
CA ASN A 26 20.34 27.19 -20.59
C ASN A 26 21.31 28.13 -19.87
N ILE A 27 20.84 29.29 -19.38
CA ILE A 27 21.67 30.21 -18.58
C ILE A 27 22.21 29.51 -17.32
N ASN A 28 21.39 28.71 -16.64
CA ASN A 28 21.82 27.95 -15.46
C ASN A 28 22.80 26.80 -15.79
N LYS A 29 22.87 26.34 -17.05
CA LYS A 29 23.85 25.33 -17.49
C LYS A 29 25.21 25.95 -17.80
N GLU A 30 25.24 27.14 -18.39
CA GLU A 30 26.50 27.84 -18.71
C GLU A 30 27.17 28.48 -17.48
N ALA A 31 26.41 28.74 -16.42
CA ALA A 31 26.91 29.33 -15.17
C ALA A 31 27.67 28.33 -14.24
N GLU A 32 27.97 27.11 -14.70
CA GLU A 32 28.69 26.06 -13.94
C GLU A 32 28.14 25.84 -12.51
N SER A 33 26.84 26.11 -12.30
CA SER A 33 26.15 25.68 -11.10
C SER A 33 25.69 24.24 -11.34
N ASP A 34 26.46 23.26 -10.85
CA ASP A 34 26.19 21.81 -10.93
C ASP A 34 24.83 21.35 -10.36
N THR A 35 24.01 22.29 -9.88
CA THR A 35 22.61 22.00 -9.54
C THR A 35 21.77 22.01 -10.80
N ALA A 36 21.81 20.90 -11.53
CA ALA A 36 20.84 20.59 -12.57
C ALA A 36 19.43 20.91 -12.04
N PRO A 37 18.56 21.61 -12.81
CA PRO A 37 17.20 21.86 -12.36
C PRO A 37 16.58 20.51 -12.05
N LEU A 38 16.30 20.26 -10.76
CA LEU A 38 15.70 19.02 -10.30
C LEU A 38 14.47 18.79 -11.16
N SER A 39 14.55 17.80 -12.06
CA SER A 39 13.40 17.29 -12.77
C SER A 39 12.50 16.70 -11.69
N MET A 40 11.63 17.56 -11.14
CA MET A 40 10.64 17.17 -10.16
C MET A 40 9.84 16.05 -10.80
N LYS A 41 10.09 14.82 -10.36
CA LYS A 41 9.30 13.68 -10.79
C LYS A 41 7.85 14.07 -10.54
N PRO A 42 6.93 13.85 -11.49
CA PRO A 42 5.53 14.13 -11.26
C PRO A 42 5.15 13.44 -9.94
N ARG A 43 4.61 14.22 -9.00
CA ARG A 43 4.13 13.68 -7.74
C ARG A 43 3.13 12.58 -8.08
N GLY A 44 3.48 11.33 -7.76
CA GLY A 44 2.62 10.19 -8.01
C GLY A 44 1.30 10.34 -7.27
N PHE A 45 0.31 9.55 -7.68
CA PHE A 45 -0.95 9.48 -6.94
C PHE A 45 -0.71 9.11 -5.47
N PRO A 46 -1.52 9.64 -4.53
CA PRO A 46 -1.42 9.28 -3.13
C PRO A 46 -1.50 7.76 -2.97
N LYS A 47 -0.53 7.19 -2.24
CA LYS A 47 -0.52 5.75 -1.97
C LYS A 47 -1.73 5.40 -1.13
N LEU A 48 -2.60 4.54 -1.65
CA LEU A 48 -3.77 4.04 -0.93
C LEU A 48 -3.41 3.20 0.30
N ARG A 49 -2.16 2.73 0.39
CA ARG A 49 -1.61 1.97 1.52
C ARG A 49 -0.61 2.82 2.28
N THR A 50 -1.14 3.70 3.13
CA THR A 50 -0.29 4.51 4.01
C THR A 50 0.15 3.66 5.21
N PRO A 51 1.36 3.88 5.77
CA PRO A 51 1.83 3.12 6.93
C PRO A 51 0.86 3.19 8.12
N GLY A 52 0.22 4.35 8.32
CA GLY A 52 -0.79 4.52 9.38
C GLY A 52 -2.04 3.66 9.17
N LEU A 53 -2.51 3.51 7.92
CA LEU A 53 -3.64 2.62 7.60
C LEU A 53 -3.25 1.15 7.84
N VAL A 54 -2.05 0.75 7.43
CA VAL A 54 -1.55 -0.62 7.62
C VAL A 54 -1.50 -0.96 9.11
N ALA A 55 -0.90 -0.09 9.94
CA ALA A 55 -0.83 -0.30 11.39
C ALA A 55 -2.22 -0.33 12.07
N ALA A 56 -3.16 0.50 11.60
CA ALA A 56 -4.52 0.49 12.12
C ALA A 56 -5.25 -0.83 11.80
N ILE A 57 -5.12 -1.32 10.56
CA ILE A 57 -5.68 -2.62 10.14
C ILE A 57 -5.03 -3.77 10.92
N GLU A 58 -3.71 -3.74 11.10
CA GLU A 58 -2.98 -4.75 11.87
C GLU A 58 -3.50 -4.85 13.31
N LYS A 59 -3.70 -3.70 13.97
CA LYS A 59 -4.24 -3.65 15.33
C LYS A 59 -5.62 -4.30 15.44
N ASP A 60 -6.51 -4.03 14.48
CA ASP A 60 -7.86 -4.61 14.44
C ASP A 60 -7.86 -6.11 14.13
N LEU A 61 -6.80 -6.63 13.50
CA LEU A 61 -6.63 -8.05 13.18
C LEU A 61 -5.90 -8.84 14.28
N SER A 62 -5.09 -8.16 15.11
CA SER A 62 -4.33 -8.81 16.20
C SER A 62 -5.18 -9.09 17.45
N GLY A 63 -6.35 -8.45 17.57
CA GLY A 63 -7.27 -8.64 18.69
C GLY A 63 -7.90 -10.04 18.78
N PRO A 64 -8.48 -10.43 19.93
CA PRO A 64 -9.09 -11.74 20.14
C PRO A 64 -10.29 -12.02 19.23
N ASN A 65 -10.92 -10.95 18.70
CA ASN A 65 -11.98 -11.03 17.71
C ASN A 65 -11.59 -10.18 16.48
N PRO A 66 -10.81 -10.73 15.54
CA PRO A 66 -10.36 -9.97 14.38
C PRO A 66 -11.54 -9.54 13.52
N LEU A 67 -11.51 -8.29 13.07
CA LEU A 67 -12.55 -7.77 12.19
C LEU A 67 -12.55 -8.51 10.84
N THR A 68 -13.75 -8.72 10.30
CA THR A 68 -13.90 -9.29 8.96
C THR A 68 -13.47 -8.28 7.90
N ARG A 69 -13.12 -8.78 6.72
CA ARG A 69 -12.75 -7.92 5.58
C ARG A 69 -13.86 -6.91 5.23
N SER A 70 -15.13 -7.28 5.36
CA SER A 70 -16.27 -6.37 5.15
C SER A 70 -16.38 -5.31 6.25
N ALA A 71 -16.18 -5.68 7.51
CA ALA A 71 -16.17 -4.71 8.61
C ALA A 71 -15.03 -3.70 8.46
N LEU A 72 -13.83 -4.15 8.07
CA LEU A 72 -12.70 -3.27 7.77
C LEU A 72 -12.99 -2.33 6.59
N PHE A 73 -13.68 -2.80 5.55
CA PHE A 73 -14.13 -1.98 4.43
C PHE A 73 -15.01 -0.82 4.92
N PHE A 74 -16.02 -1.12 5.75
CA PHE A 74 -16.91 -0.08 6.28
C PHE A 74 -16.18 0.87 7.24
N LYS A 75 -15.30 0.35 8.09
CA LYS A 75 -14.58 1.15 9.09
C LYS A 75 -13.61 2.15 8.47
N TYR A 76 -12.83 1.71 7.48
CA TYR A 76 -11.79 2.52 6.88
C TYR A 76 -12.20 3.15 5.55
N SER A 77 -13.38 2.82 5.02
CA SER A 77 -13.85 3.25 3.69
C SER A 77 -12.87 2.90 2.57
N VAL A 78 -12.14 1.80 2.73
CA VAL A 78 -11.14 1.33 1.75
C VAL A 78 -11.67 0.07 1.09
N SER A 79 -11.53 -0.02 -0.23
CA SER A 79 -11.99 -1.17 -1.00
C SER A 79 -11.55 -2.51 -0.38
N ALA A 80 -12.44 -3.50 -0.44
CA ALA A 80 -12.20 -4.81 0.12
C ALA A 80 -10.96 -5.50 -0.51
N THR A 81 -10.67 -5.19 -1.77
CA THR A 81 -9.48 -5.65 -2.50
C THR A 81 -8.19 -5.04 -1.95
N THR A 82 -8.21 -3.74 -1.63
CA THR A 82 -7.05 -3.08 -1.01
C THR A 82 -6.76 -3.67 0.35
N ILE A 83 -7.79 -3.93 1.17
CA ILE A 83 -7.62 -4.57 2.48
C ILE A 83 -7.03 -5.97 2.31
N ALA A 84 -7.52 -6.76 1.35
CA ALA A 84 -6.95 -8.07 1.07
C ALA A 84 -5.45 -7.98 0.72
N ASN A 85 -5.08 -6.99 -0.11
CA ASN A 85 -3.70 -6.78 -0.48
C ASN A 85 -2.82 -6.33 0.71
N VAL A 86 -3.33 -5.46 1.57
CA VAL A 86 -2.63 -5.06 2.81
C VAL A 86 -2.34 -6.29 3.65
N VAL A 87 -3.35 -7.13 3.87
CA VAL A 87 -3.18 -8.36 4.65
C VAL A 87 -2.17 -9.30 4.00
N SER A 88 -2.24 -9.54 2.69
CA SER A 88 -1.36 -10.52 2.03
C SER A 88 0.05 -10.01 1.78
N GLN A 89 0.23 -8.73 1.43
CA GLN A 89 1.50 -8.17 0.98
C GLN A 89 2.23 -7.44 2.10
N ASP A 90 1.52 -6.60 2.86
CA ASP A 90 2.14 -5.71 3.84
C ASP A 90 2.24 -6.37 5.23
N LEU A 91 1.29 -7.25 5.57
CA LEU A 91 1.25 -7.95 6.86
C LEU A 91 1.64 -9.44 6.77
N GLU A 92 1.95 -9.94 5.56
CA GLU A 92 2.24 -11.36 5.27
C GLU A 92 1.21 -12.35 5.87
N GLY A 93 -0.03 -11.87 6.05
CA GLY A 93 -1.09 -12.56 6.73
C GLY A 93 -1.58 -13.76 5.92
N LYS A 94 -1.35 -14.96 6.43
CA LYS A 94 -1.94 -16.18 5.87
C LYS A 94 -3.36 -16.35 6.38
N VAL A 95 -4.33 -16.35 5.47
CA VAL A 95 -5.73 -16.65 5.79
C VAL A 95 -5.84 -18.12 6.13
N ARG A 96 -5.86 -18.45 7.43
CA ARG A 96 -6.11 -19.81 7.89
C ARG A 96 -7.61 -20.05 7.94
N LYS A 97 -8.08 -21.12 7.29
CA LYS A 97 -9.47 -21.58 7.42
C LYS A 97 -9.75 -21.87 8.90
N LYS A 98 -10.81 -21.29 9.45
CA LYS A 98 -11.26 -21.62 10.81
C LYS A 98 -11.57 -23.12 10.87
N CYS A 99 -10.98 -23.83 11.82
CA CYS A 99 -11.43 -25.18 12.14
C CYS A 99 -12.80 -25.03 12.82
N ARG A 100 -13.87 -25.51 12.19
CA ARG A 100 -15.21 -25.50 12.78
C ARG A 100 -15.24 -26.59 13.87
N VAL A 101 -15.12 -26.18 15.12
CA VAL A 101 -15.26 -27.05 16.29
C VAL A 101 -16.57 -26.67 16.96
N HIS A 102 -17.38 -27.66 17.33
CA HIS A 102 -18.56 -27.41 18.17
C HIS A 102 -18.09 -26.92 19.54
N ALA A 103 -18.68 -25.82 20.03
CA ALA A 103 -18.49 -25.42 21.42
C ALA A 103 -18.97 -26.57 22.31
N LEU A 104 -18.07 -27.09 23.15
CA LEU A 104 -18.39 -28.17 24.07
C LEU A 104 -19.01 -27.59 25.32
N SER A 105 -20.06 -28.21 25.83
CA SER A 105 -20.46 -28.00 27.22
C SER A 105 -19.41 -28.59 28.16
N ASN A 106 -19.37 -28.14 29.41
CA ASN A 106 -18.44 -28.68 30.42
C ASN A 106 -18.57 -30.20 30.52
N ASN A 107 -19.80 -30.72 30.55
CA ASN A 107 -20.07 -32.16 30.59
C ASN A 107 -19.50 -32.90 29.36
N GLN A 108 -19.58 -32.30 28.17
CA GLN A 108 -19.02 -32.89 26.95
C GLN A 108 -17.49 -32.84 26.94
N ALA A 109 -16.88 -31.81 27.53
CA ALA A 109 -15.44 -31.71 27.67
C ALA A 109 -14.90 -32.79 28.64
N GLU A 110 -15.58 -32.99 29.78
CA GLU A 110 -15.26 -34.03 30.75
C GLU A 110 -15.41 -35.44 30.17
N GLN A 111 -16.52 -35.73 29.49
CA GLN A 111 -16.71 -37.02 28.82
C GLN A 111 -15.63 -37.34 27.77
N ARG A 112 -15.12 -36.32 27.08
CA ARG A 112 -14.05 -36.50 26.09
C ARG A 112 -12.68 -36.67 26.75
N LEU A 113 -12.44 -35.97 27.85
CA LEU A 113 -11.25 -36.12 28.68
C LEU A 113 -11.13 -37.52 29.29
N ASP A 114 -12.24 -38.08 29.77
CA ASP A 114 -12.31 -39.43 30.32
C ASP A 114 -12.02 -40.50 29.24
N ARG A 115 -12.51 -40.28 28.01
CA ARG A 115 -12.26 -41.17 26.87
C ARG A 115 -10.86 -41.07 26.28
N ASP A 116 -10.27 -39.87 26.26
CA ASP A 116 -8.91 -39.64 25.81
C ASP A 116 -8.23 -38.59 26.71
N PRO A 117 -7.37 -39.01 27.66
CA PRO A 117 -6.63 -38.10 28.52
C PRO A 117 -5.75 -37.11 27.76
N ARG A 118 -5.40 -37.40 26.49
CA ARG A 118 -4.61 -36.50 25.63
C ARG A 118 -5.48 -35.49 24.88
N PHE A 119 -6.81 -35.56 24.99
CA PHE A 119 -7.76 -34.69 24.31
C PHE A 119 -7.48 -33.19 24.51
N LEU A 120 -7.10 -32.79 25.74
CA LEU A 120 -6.71 -31.40 26.02
C LEU A 120 -5.49 -30.92 25.25
N ARG A 121 -4.56 -31.82 24.88
CA ARG A 121 -3.42 -31.44 24.02
C ARG A 121 -3.89 -31.07 22.62
N TYR A 122 -5.01 -31.60 22.13
CA TYR A 122 -5.55 -31.22 20.82
C TYR A 122 -6.35 -29.91 20.84
N ILE A 123 -6.91 -29.53 21.99
CA ILE A 123 -7.59 -28.23 22.16
C ILE A 123 -6.58 -27.10 22.40
N ASN A 124 -5.62 -27.32 23.29
CA ASN A 124 -4.69 -26.28 23.75
C ASN A 124 -3.33 -26.31 23.02
N GLY A 125 -3.00 -27.40 22.33
CA GLY A 125 -1.70 -27.64 21.72
C GLY A 125 -1.67 -27.37 20.22
N ARG A 126 -1.81 -26.10 19.85
CA ARG A 126 -1.13 -25.50 18.70
C ARG A 126 -0.72 -24.08 19.09
N LYS A 127 0.29 -24.00 19.97
CA LYS A 127 1.20 -22.87 19.97
C LYS A 127 2.15 -23.04 18.78
#